data_AF-A0A3D4MCD2-F1
#
_entry.id   AF-A0A3D4MCD2-F1
#
_cell.length_a   1.000
_cell.length_b   1.000
_cell.length_c   1.000
_cell.angle_alpha   90.00
_cell.angle_beta   90.00
_cell.angle_gamma   90.00
#
_symmetry.space_group_name_H-M   'P 1'
#
loop_
_entity.id
_entity.type
_entity.pdbx_description
1 polymer ?
#
loop_
_entity_poly.entity_id
_entity_poly.type
_entity_poly.pdbx_seq_one_letter_code
_entity_poly.pdbx_strand_id
1 'polypeptide(L)'
;MNGGRYIKQAIIAALCEHPDQEKYKTRAFSGENLEKVMEALAEQRNKLSKEDFFTQDDEGKYLIDTPGFWRNFDKVLAILNKAGDKFTMDDFKKPLGPNEDSRSLLDSARQNGGLGKIFSASVWEGRFDEMERLWYYVPMPSRRELFRNDGQLDPMLKRSLLNAEGREMPEDRLAKAGLTPNDIRQAFSQNGNYEDVTRRLAQNGDWLRKEYLLLPDNSGDTVFYHQGAWDRFNDVSKRMQSRGEQFETADFIRQMGYSANVLTRGYERGGLQHVFAPQHWVDRLPEMTELWSRVLPGWKTGTMTVQAFDKSYAEAESMTYGKLVDYARFESKQALLRPVNPDAAQSGAEKPVLPIGLKAFWDNIDTVQQKLTNMGARLSLSDLRQKSGEMEDTCLITAVKFGHFEAVQGIARKAGEKIGVDDFLSKDRHGNSMLNILADRGELHQVFQPENWAGRLSEMKALWTNVRVTDRNQVDFEQVEVAAQQATLRQQVSDDFGFKLKPRKPGK
;
A
#
# COMPACT_ATOMS: atom_id res chain seq x y z
N MET A 1 -8.60 -0.34 -45.52
CA MET A 1 -7.56 -1.29 -45.02
C MET A 1 -6.28 -1.02 -45.79
N ASN A 2 -5.16 -0.84 -45.07
CA ASN A 2 -3.94 -0.22 -45.57
C ASN A 2 -3.01 -1.25 -46.23
N GLY A 3 -2.54 -1.00 -47.47
CA GLY A 3 -1.69 -1.94 -48.23
C GLY A 3 -0.39 -2.32 -47.49
N GLY A 4 0.12 -1.44 -46.63
CA GLY A 4 1.29 -1.69 -45.79
C GLY A 4 1.16 -2.89 -44.84
N ARG A 5 -0.06 -3.25 -44.39
CA ARG A 5 -0.26 -4.42 -43.50
C ARG A 5 0.15 -5.73 -44.19
N TYR A 6 -0.27 -5.92 -45.44
CA TYR A 6 0.00 -7.17 -46.17
C TYR A 6 1.48 -7.33 -46.53
N ILE A 7 2.17 -6.23 -46.86
CA ILE A 7 3.62 -6.25 -47.10
C ILE A 7 4.36 -6.66 -45.83
N LYS A 8 4.03 -6.04 -44.69
CA LYS A 8 4.66 -6.35 -43.41
C LYS A 8 4.41 -7.80 -42.99
N GLN A 9 3.19 -8.31 -43.18
CA GLN A 9 2.88 -9.72 -42.97
C GLN A 9 3.69 -10.65 -43.88
N ALA A 10 3.86 -10.32 -45.16
CA ALA A 10 4.70 -11.13 -46.07
C ALA A 10 6.17 -11.13 -45.65
N ILE A 11 6.71 -9.98 -45.22
CA ILE A 11 8.09 -9.86 -44.71
C ILE A 11 8.25 -10.67 -43.41
N ILE A 12 7.31 -10.53 -42.47
CA ILE A 12 7.34 -11.26 -41.20
C ILE A 12 7.20 -12.76 -41.44
N ALA A 13 6.29 -13.20 -42.31
CA ALA A 13 6.12 -14.61 -42.65
C ALA A 13 7.40 -15.20 -43.26
N ALA A 14 8.08 -14.46 -44.13
CA ALA A 14 9.38 -14.88 -44.67
C ALA A 14 10.48 -14.91 -43.59
N LEU A 15 10.53 -13.90 -42.72
CA LEU A 15 11.49 -13.82 -41.61
C LEU A 15 11.29 -14.95 -40.60
N CYS A 16 10.04 -15.34 -40.36
CA CYS A 16 9.66 -16.42 -39.45
C CYS A 16 9.68 -17.80 -40.12
N GLU A 17 10.07 -17.90 -41.40
CA GLU A 17 9.98 -19.12 -42.22
C GLU A 17 8.62 -19.82 -42.06
N HIS A 18 7.55 -19.03 -42.10
CA HIS A 18 6.19 -19.52 -41.90
C HIS A 18 5.83 -20.51 -43.02
N PRO A 19 5.15 -21.64 -42.73
CA PRO A 19 4.80 -22.64 -43.75
C PRO A 19 4.06 -22.04 -44.95
N ASP A 20 3.15 -21.11 -44.68
CA ASP A 20 2.36 -20.42 -45.70
C ASP A 20 3.00 -19.12 -46.23
N GLN A 21 4.32 -18.91 -46.09
CA GLN A 21 4.98 -17.65 -46.51
C GLN A 21 4.69 -17.24 -47.97
N GLU A 22 4.57 -18.22 -48.89
CA GLU A 22 4.24 -17.95 -50.29
C GLU A 22 2.81 -17.42 -50.46
N LYS A 23 1.85 -17.90 -49.66
CA LYS A 23 0.48 -17.37 -49.63
C LYS A 23 0.46 -15.89 -49.25
N TYR A 24 1.23 -15.50 -48.22
CA TYR A 24 1.32 -14.09 -47.81
C TYR A 24 2.01 -13.22 -48.87
N LYS A 25 3.05 -13.73 -49.54
CA LYS A 25 3.69 -13.03 -50.67
C LYS A 25 2.72 -12.82 -51.84
N THR A 26 2.07 -13.89 -52.32
CA THR A 26 1.10 -13.79 -53.42
C THR A 26 -0.04 -12.83 -53.08
N ARG A 27 -0.48 -12.81 -51.83
CA ARG A 27 -1.52 -11.88 -51.37
C ARG A 27 -1.06 -10.44 -51.32
N ALA A 28 0.15 -10.18 -50.83
CA ALA A 28 0.73 -8.85 -50.79
C ALA A 28 0.92 -8.28 -52.20
N PHE A 29 1.21 -9.12 -53.19
CA PHE A 29 1.43 -8.71 -54.58
C PHE A 29 0.26 -9.08 -55.53
N SER A 30 -0.94 -9.31 -54.99
CA SER A 30 -2.12 -9.55 -55.83
C SER A 30 -2.55 -8.25 -56.53
N GLY A 31 -3.15 -8.37 -57.73
CA GLY A 31 -3.57 -7.20 -58.52
C GLY A 31 -4.49 -6.23 -57.77
N GLU A 32 -5.28 -6.72 -56.82
CA GLU A 32 -6.17 -5.90 -55.96
C GLU A 32 -5.43 -5.09 -54.87
N ASN A 33 -4.23 -5.53 -54.46
CA ASN A 33 -3.45 -4.90 -53.39
C ASN A 33 -2.23 -4.14 -53.92
N LEU A 34 -1.82 -4.38 -55.18
CA LEU A 34 -0.59 -3.87 -55.77
C LEU A 34 -0.48 -2.34 -55.73
N GLU A 35 -1.58 -1.62 -56.02
CA GLU A 35 -1.61 -0.15 -56.01
C GLU A 35 -1.39 0.41 -54.59
N LYS A 36 -2.10 -0.14 -53.59
CA LYS A 36 -1.94 0.24 -52.16
C LYS A 36 -0.57 -0.17 -51.61
N VAL A 37 0.03 -1.22 -52.17
CA VAL A 37 1.37 -1.69 -51.84
C VAL A 37 2.43 -0.73 -52.38
N MET A 38 2.26 -0.27 -53.63
CA MET A 38 3.15 0.73 -54.23
C MET A 38 3.07 2.08 -53.49
N GLU A 39 1.88 2.51 -53.08
CA GLU A 39 1.68 3.68 -52.22
C GLU A 39 2.36 3.51 -50.85
N ALA A 40 2.16 2.38 -50.17
CA ALA A 40 2.76 2.11 -48.87
C ALA A 40 4.30 2.05 -48.91
N LEU A 41 4.89 1.48 -49.97
CA LEU A 41 6.34 1.45 -50.18
C LEU A 41 6.92 2.85 -50.46
N ALA A 42 6.13 3.75 -51.04
CA ALA A 42 6.53 5.13 -51.33
C ALA A 42 6.41 6.05 -50.10
N GLU A 43 5.41 5.83 -49.24
CA GLU A 43 5.15 6.67 -48.06
C GLU A 43 5.86 6.21 -46.79
N GLN A 44 5.95 4.90 -46.56
CA GLN A 44 6.51 4.35 -45.32
C GLN A 44 7.96 3.93 -45.56
N ARG A 45 8.88 4.42 -44.72
CA ARG A 45 10.26 3.90 -44.65
C ARG A 45 10.33 2.46 -44.09
N ASN A 46 9.32 1.62 -44.35
CA ASN A 46 9.20 0.18 -44.09
C ASN A 46 9.94 -0.32 -42.84
N LYS A 47 9.75 0.37 -41.71
CA LYS A 47 10.23 -0.13 -40.42
C LYS A 47 9.19 -1.13 -39.89
N LEU A 48 9.65 -2.32 -39.52
CA LEU A 48 8.85 -3.23 -38.70
C LEU A 48 8.93 -2.75 -37.25
N SER A 49 7.79 -2.52 -36.65
CA SER A 49 7.65 -2.28 -35.20
C SER A 49 7.31 -3.57 -34.48
N LYS A 50 7.38 -3.52 -33.15
CA LYS A 50 6.93 -4.64 -32.30
C LYS A 50 5.46 -5.02 -32.55
N GLU A 51 4.59 -4.03 -32.76
CA GLU A 51 3.16 -4.26 -33.01
C GLU A 51 2.90 -5.06 -34.29
N ASP A 52 3.74 -4.89 -35.30
CA ASP A 52 3.62 -5.63 -36.55
C ASP A 52 3.81 -7.15 -36.33
N PHE A 53 4.73 -7.54 -35.44
CA PHE A 53 4.95 -8.96 -35.06
C PHE A 53 3.78 -9.54 -34.25
N PHE A 54 3.05 -8.71 -33.52
CA PHE A 54 1.86 -9.10 -32.77
C PHE A 54 0.54 -8.81 -33.50
N THR A 55 0.59 -8.66 -34.82
CA THR A 55 -0.60 -8.51 -35.66
C THR A 55 -1.05 -9.88 -36.15
N GLN A 56 -2.30 -10.25 -35.83
CA GLN A 56 -2.91 -11.47 -36.37
C GLN A 56 -3.11 -11.36 -37.88
N ASP A 57 -3.02 -12.49 -38.58
CA ASP A 57 -3.48 -12.60 -39.94
C ASP A 57 -5.03 -12.63 -40.01
N ASP A 58 -5.58 -12.74 -41.21
CA ASP A 58 -7.05 -12.74 -41.37
C ASP A 58 -7.72 -14.04 -40.95
N GLU A 59 -6.93 -15.07 -40.61
CA GLU A 59 -7.40 -16.29 -39.96
C GLU A 59 -7.28 -16.20 -38.42
N GLY A 60 -6.85 -15.06 -37.89
CA GLY A 60 -6.64 -14.85 -36.45
C GLY A 60 -5.36 -15.47 -35.90
N LYS A 61 -4.43 -15.91 -36.76
CA LYS A 61 -3.18 -16.58 -36.37
C LYS A 61 -2.02 -15.60 -36.28
N TYR A 62 -1.09 -15.87 -35.35
CA TYR A 62 0.15 -15.09 -35.22
C TYR A 62 1.28 -15.73 -36.02
N LEU A 63 1.92 -14.96 -36.89
CA LEU A 63 3.05 -15.41 -37.73
C LEU A 63 4.29 -15.82 -36.90
N ILE A 64 4.39 -15.28 -35.68
CA ILE A 64 5.51 -15.53 -34.75
C ILE A 64 5.37 -16.85 -33.98
N ASP A 65 4.22 -17.54 -34.05
CA ASP A 65 4.04 -18.86 -33.41
C ASP A 65 4.60 -20.00 -34.28
N THR A 66 5.87 -19.91 -34.65
CA THR A 66 6.53 -20.88 -35.54
C THR A 66 7.96 -21.20 -35.09
N PRO A 67 8.50 -22.40 -35.40
CA PRO A 67 9.90 -22.71 -35.15
C PRO A 67 10.88 -21.78 -35.86
N GLY A 68 10.51 -21.27 -37.05
CA GLY A 68 11.37 -20.39 -37.83
C GLY A 68 11.51 -18.99 -37.23
N PHE A 69 10.48 -18.47 -36.53
CA PHE A 69 10.59 -17.27 -35.72
C PHE A 69 11.73 -17.39 -34.70
N TRP A 70 11.78 -18.49 -33.96
CA TRP A 70 12.82 -18.72 -32.95
C TRP A 70 14.21 -18.91 -33.54
N ARG A 71 14.33 -19.58 -34.70
CA ARG A 71 15.61 -19.65 -35.43
C ARG A 71 16.12 -18.25 -35.82
N ASN A 72 15.23 -17.36 -36.24
CA ASN A 72 15.56 -16.00 -36.68
C ASN A 72 15.37 -14.91 -35.61
N PHE A 73 15.13 -15.27 -34.35
CA PHE A 73 14.81 -14.32 -33.29
C PHE A 73 15.87 -13.24 -33.07
N ASP A 74 17.16 -13.56 -33.24
CA ASP A 74 18.24 -12.58 -33.11
C ASP A 74 18.15 -11.49 -34.19
N LYS A 75 17.68 -11.84 -35.40
CA LYS A 75 17.42 -10.88 -36.49
C LYS A 75 16.19 -10.03 -36.17
N VAL A 76 15.14 -10.64 -35.64
CA VAL A 76 13.93 -9.93 -35.17
C VAL A 76 14.33 -8.90 -34.10
N LEU A 77 15.09 -9.32 -33.09
CA LEU A 77 15.58 -8.46 -32.02
C LEU A 77 16.43 -7.30 -32.57
N ALA A 78 17.32 -7.56 -33.52
CA ALA A 78 18.12 -6.51 -34.16
C ALA A 78 17.26 -5.48 -34.92
N ILE A 79 16.20 -5.93 -35.60
CA ILE A 79 15.24 -5.04 -36.28
C ILE A 79 14.51 -4.16 -35.26
N LEU A 80 13.99 -4.76 -34.18
CA LEU A 80 13.27 -4.03 -33.14
C LEU A 80 14.17 -3.03 -32.40
N ASN A 81 15.37 -3.46 -32.00
CA ASN A 81 16.34 -2.58 -31.33
C ASN A 81 16.73 -1.39 -32.23
N LYS A 82 16.88 -1.59 -33.54
CA LYS A 82 17.13 -0.51 -34.50
C LYS A 82 15.94 0.45 -34.66
N ALA A 83 14.73 -0.04 -34.42
CA ALA A 83 13.52 0.77 -34.36
C ALA A 83 13.34 1.50 -33.02
N GLY A 84 14.12 1.15 -31.99
CA GLY A 84 13.97 1.64 -30.62
C GLY A 84 12.99 0.82 -29.77
N ASP A 85 12.46 -0.28 -30.33
CA ASP A 85 11.53 -1.18 -29.65
C ASP A 85 12.29 -2.28 -28.88
N LYS A 86 11.68 -2.74 -27.79
CA LYS A 86 12.17 -3.88 -26.99
C LYS A 86 11.01 -4.82 -26.65
N PHE A 87 11.30 -6.11 -26.58
CA PHE A 87 10.39 -7.08 -25.97
C PHE A 87 10.34 -6.86 -24.45
N THR A 88 9.15 -6.83 -23.89
CA THR A 88 8.86 -6.76 -22.46
C THR A 88 8.38 -8.13 -21.95
N MET A 89 8.33 -8.29 -20.64
CA MET A 89 7.74 -9.45 -19.99
C MET A 89 6.29 -9.66 -20.44
N ASP A 90 5.52 -8.58 -20.58
CA ASP A 90 4.11 -8.65 -21.02
C ASP A 90 3.99 -9.14 -22.46
N ASP A 91 4.92 -8.76 -23.35
CA ASP A 91 4.96 -9.27 -24.72
C ASP A 91 5.14 -10.80 -24.75
N PHE A 92 6.00 -11.35 -23.87
CA PHE A 92 6.22 -12.80 -23.77
C PHE A 92 5.03 -13.54 -23.15
N LYS A 93 4.28 -12.88 -22.26
CA LYS A 93 3.07 -13.44 -21.63
C LYS A 93 1.82 -13.31 -22.50
N LYS A 94 1.87 -12.51 -23.56
CA LYS A 94 0.72 -12.28 -24.44
C LYS A 94 0.22 -13.58 -25.06
N PRO A 95 -1.09 -13.91 -24.96
CA PRO A 95 -1.66 -15.09 -25.61
C PRO A 95 -1.59 -14.93 -27.14
N LEU A 96 -1.20 -16.01 -27.83
CA LEU A 96 -1.09 -16.08 -29.29
C LEU A 96 -2.35 -16.70 -29.93
N GLY A 97 -3.52 -16.43 -29.35
CA GLY A 97 -4.81 -16.88 -29.87
C GLY A 97 -5.98 -16.09 -29.28
N PRO A 98 -7.22 -16.40 -29.66
CA PRO A 98 -8.40 -15.60 -29.32
C PRO A 98 -8.80 -15.68 -27.84
N ASN A 99 -8.36 -16.71 -27.13
CA ASN A 99 -8.70 -16.95 -25.73
C ASN A 99 -7.49 -16.68 -24.82
N GLU A 100 -7.73 -16.30 -23.57
CA GLU A 100 -6.67 -16.10 -22.56
C GLU A 100 -5.88 -17.39 -22.29
N ASP A 101 -6.49 -18.56 -22.48
CA ASP A 101 -5.83 -19.88 -22.36
C ASP A 101 -4.99 -20.27 -23.59
N SER A 102 -4.92 -19.40 -24.61
CA SER A 102 -4.09 -19.66 -25.79
C SER A 102 -2.61 -19.66 -25.38
N ARG A 103 -1.80 -20.48 -26.05
CA ARG A 103 -0.35 -20.52 -25.83
C ARG A 103 0.23 -19.11 -25.88
N SER A 104 1.04 -18.77 -24.88
CA SER A 104 1.77 -17.50 -24.87
C SER A 104 3.00 -17.55 -25.79
N LEU A 105 3.61 -16.41 -26.06
CA LEU A 105 4.90 -16.37 -26.76
C LEU A 105 6.00 -17.10 -25.96
N LEU A 106 5.95 -17.05 -24.62
CA LEU A 106 6.83 -17.84 -23.76
C LEU A 106 6.62 -19.35 -23.94
N ASP A 107 5.37 -19.81 -24.09
CA ASP A 107 5.08 -21.21 -24.38
C ASP A 107 5.57 -21.64 -25.76
N SER A 108 5.42 -20.77 -26.76
CA SER A 108 5.96 -21.01 -28.10
C SER A 108 7.49 -21.15 -28.05
N ALA A 109 8.17 -20.31 -27.26
CA ALA A 109 9.61 -20.42 -27.04
C ALA A 109 10.00 -21.74 -26.39
N ARG A 110 9.24 -22.19 -25.40
CA ARG A 110 9.48 -23.48 -24.72
C ARG A 110 9.35 -24.65 -25.69
N GLN A 111 8.33 -24.66 -26.54
CA GLN A 111 8.08 -25.75 -27.48
C GLN A 111 9.08 -25.79 -28.64
N ASN A 112 9.60 -24.63 -29.04
CA ASN A 112 10.44 -24.49 -30.23
C ASN A 112 11.93 -24.22 -29.91
N GLY A 113 12.38 -24.47 -28.68
CA GLY A 113 13.80 -24.28 -28.29
C GLY A 113 14.26 -22.82 -28.21
N GLY A 114 13.32 -21.87 -28.07
CA GLY A 114 13.57 -20.43 -28.00
C GLY A 114 13.93 -19.90 -26.61
N LEU A 115 13.78 -20.68 -25.53
CA LEU A 115 14.02 -20.19 -24.15
C LEU A 115 15.42 -19.62 -23.95
N GLY A 116 16.47 -20.26 -24.49
CA GLY A 116 17.84 -19.75 -24.39
C GLY A 116 18.06 -18.42 -25.12
N LYS A 117 17.20 -18.08 -26.08
CA LYS A 117 17.22 -16.79 -26.78
C LYS A 117 16.51 -15.71 -25.97
N ILE A 118 15.39 -16.05 -25.33
CA ILE A 118 14.69 -15.15 -24.41
C ILE A 118 15.59 -14.81 -23.23
N PHE A 119 16.16 -15.80 -22.55
CA PHE A 119 16.99 -15.61 -21.36
C PHE A 119 18.45 -15.36 -21.74
N SER A 120 18.69 -14.24 -22.42
CA SER A 120 20.01 -13.78 -22.86
C SER A 120 20.23 -12.30 -22.52
N ALA A 121 21.50 -11.89 -22.40
CA ALA A 121 21.83 -10.52 -22.03
C ALA A 121 21.31 -9.48 -23.05
N SER A 122 21.33 -9.81 -24.34
CA SER A 122 20.90 -8.91 -25.43
C SER A 122 19.41 -8.56 -25.40
N VAL A 123 18.57 -9.40 -24.77
CA VAL A 123 17.14 -9.10 -24.62
C VAL A 123 16.90 -8.18 -23.41
N TRP A 124 17.66 -8.37 -22.33
CA TRP A 124 17.33 -7.82 -21.01
C TRP A 124 18.34 -6.82 -20.46
N GLU A 125 19.25 -6.31 -21.28
CA GLU A 125 20.23 -5.29 -20.86
C GLU A 125 19.53 -4.12 -20.15
N GLY A 126 19.94 -3.86 -18.90
CA GLY A 126 19.36 -2.85 -18.02
C GLY A 126 17.97 -3.16 -17.45
N ARG A 127 17.48 -4.41 -17.57
CA ARG A 127 16.12 -4.84 -17.18
C ARG A 127 16.13 -6.22 -16.51
N PHE A 128 17.07 -6.44 -15.59
CA PHE A 128 17.21 -7.69 -14.87
C PHE A 128 15.94 -8.07 -14.09
N ASP A 129 15.31 -7.12 -13.40
CA ASP A 129 14.11 -7.41 -12.59
C ASP A 129 12.96 -7.98 -13.43
N GLU A 130 12.71 -7.37 -14.59
CA GLU A 130 11.68 -7.80 -15.54
C GLU A 130 11.94 -9.23 -16.05
N MET A 131 13.20 -9.52 -16.38
CA MET A 131 13.64 -10.84 -16.82
C MET A 131 13.51 -11.88 -15.70
N GLU A 132 13.96 -11.55 -14.48
CA GLU A 132 13.91 -12.46 -13.33
C GLU A 132 12.46 -12.84 -13.03
N ARG A 133 11.53 -11.88 -13.10
CA ARG A 133 10.10 -12.15 -12.93
C ARG A 133 9.54 -13.07 -14.03
N LEU A 134 9.94 -12.87 -15.29
CA LEU A 134 9.56 -13.74 -16.41
C LEU A 134 10.11 -15.17 -16.23
N TRP A 135 11.33 -15.33 -15.70
CA TRP A 135 11.95 -16.63 -15.46
C TRP A 135 11.06 -17.55 -14.62
N TYR A 136 10.42 -17.02 -13.58
CA TYR A 136 9.54 -17.80 -12.71
C TYR A 136 8.16 -18.16 -13.32
N TYR A 137 7.81 -17.63 -14.51
CA TYR A 137 6.70 -18.17 -15.30
C TYR A 137 7.08 -19.44 -16.07
N VAL A 138 8.38 -19.69 -16.29
CA VAL A 138 8.83 -20.90 -16.95
C VAL A 138 8.66 -22.10 -16.01
N PRO A 139 8.02 -23.20 -16.46
CA PRO A 139 7.89 -24.40 -15.64
C PRO A 139 9.25 -24.94 -15.18
N MET A 140 9.31 -25.42 -13.94
CA MET A 140 10.56 -25.91 -13.32
C MET A 140 11.33 -26.93 -14.18
N PRO A 141 10.70 -27.93 -14.85
CA PRO A 141 11.44 -28.86 -15.69
C PRO A 141 12.20 -28.18 -16.83
N SER A 142 11.60 -27.19 -17.49
CA SER A 142 12.23 -26.44 -18.59
C SER A 142 13.34 -25.51 -18.09
N ARG A 143 13.19 -24.95 -16.88
CA ARG A 143 14.25 -24.17 -16.24
C ARG A 143 15.50 -25.00 -15.95
N ARG A 144 15.30 -26.21 -15.38
CA ARG A 144 16.36 -27.17 -15.10
C ARG A 144 17.04 -27.64 -16.38
N GLU A 145 16.27 -27.91 -17.42
CA GLU A 145 16.80 -28.34 -18.72
C GLU A 145 17.68 -27.27 -19.37
N LEU A 146 17.25 -26.00 -19.33
CA LEU A 146 17.95 -24.91 -20.00
C LEU A 146 19.37 -24.67 -19.45
N PHE A 147 19.52 -24.60 -18.13
CA PHE A 147 20.81 -24.28 -17.49
C PHE A 147 21.46 -25.48 -16.78
N ARG A 148 20.84 -26.66 -16.83
CA ARG A 148 21.34 -27.90 -16.18
C ARG A 148 21.64 -27.70 -14.69
N ASN A 149 20.76 -26.98 -14.01
CA ASN A 149 20.85 -26.66 -12.57
C ASN A 149 19.51 -26.91 -11.87
N ASP A 150 19.35 -26.49 -10.62
CA ASP A 150 18.14 -26.73 -9.81
C ASP A 150 16.91 -25.89 -10.19
N GLY A 151 16.94 -25.20 -11.35
CA GLY A 151 15.88 -24.31 -11.84
C GLY A 151 16.11 -22.83 -11.50
N GLN A 152 17.32 -22.51 -11.03
CA GLN A 152 17.77 -21.14 -10.80
C GLN A 152 18.27 -20.51 -12.10
N LEU A 153 18.27 -19.18 -12.15
CA LEU A 153 18.86 -18.45 -13.25
C LEU A 153 20.38 -18.71 -13.29
N ASP A 154 20.96 -18.75 -14.49
CA ASP A 154 22.42 -18.86 -14.64
C ASP A 154 23.15 -17.70 -13.93
N PRO A 155 24.07 -17.97 -13.00
CA PRO A 155 24.79 -16.92 -12.27
C PRO A 155 25.60 -15.98 -13.17
N MET A 156 26.15 -16.47 -14.29
CA MET A 156 26.91 -15.61 -15.21
C MET A 156 25.99 -14.61 -15.93
N LEU A 157 24.84 -15.07 -16.42
CA LEU A 157 23.81 -14.19 -16.99
C LEU A 157 23.32 -13.16 -15.97
N LYS A 158 22.98 -13.59 -14.74
CA LYS A 158 22.55 -12.71 -13.66
C LYS A 158 23.58 -11.63 -13.37
N ARG A 159 24.84 -12.02 -13.18
CA ARG A 159 25.96 -11.10 -12.93
C ARG A 159 26.15 -10.12 -14.09
N SER A 160 26.08 -10.58 -15.34
CA SER A 160 26.21 -9.72 -16.52
C SER A 160 25.12 -8.65 -16.59
N LEU A 161 23.88 -9.01 -16.31
CA LEU A 161 22.73 -8.09 -16.37
C LEU A 161 22.75 -7.08 -15.21
N LEU A 162 23.05 -7.53 -13.99
CA LEU A 162 23.20 -6.62 -12.85
C LEU A 162 24.38 -5.65 -13.04
N ASN A 163 25.51 -6.12 -13.58
CA ASN A 163 26.64 -5.24 -13.88
C ASN A 163 26.29 -4.16 -14.92
N ALA A 164 25.44 -4.48 -15.92
CA ALA A 164 24.95 -3.50 -16.89
C ALA A 164 24.06 -2.42 -16.24
N GLU A 165 23.44 -2.72 -15.08
CA GLU A 165 22.71 -1.76 -14.24
C GLU A 165 23.61 -1.07 -13.20
N GLY A 166 24.92 -1.35 -13.18
CA GLY A 166 25.85 -0.84 -12.17
C GLY A 166 25.67 -1.47 -10.79
N ARG A 167 25.06 -2.65 -10.71
CA ARG A 167 24.73 -3.36 -9.47
C ARG A 167 25.61 -4.59 -9.29
N GLU A 168 26.02 -4.84 -8.04
CA GLU A 168 26.69 -6.07 -7.65
C GLU A 168 25.67 -7.20 -7.44
N MET A 169 26.05 -8.45 -7.75
CA MET A 169 25.20 -9.61 -7.48
C MET A 169 25.08 -9.84 -5.96
N PRO A 170 23.86 -9.90 -5.38
CA PRO A 170 23.68 -10.09 -3.94
C PRO A 170 24.37 -11.35 -3.41
N GLU A 171 24.39 -12.42 -4.20
CA GLU A 171 25.06 -13.68 -3.88
C GLU A 171 26.59 -13.53 -3.74
N ASP A 172 27.22 -12.71 -4.59
CA ASP A 172 28.66 -12.43 -4.49
C ASP A 172 28.98 -11.64 -3.20
N ARG A 173 28.08 -10.73 -2.80
CA ARG A 173 28.22 -9.96 -1.57
C ARG A 173 28.04 -10.84 -0.33
N LEU A 174 27.03 -11.71 -0.32
CA LEU A 174 26.82 -12.71 0.74
C LEU A 174 28.04 -13.64 0.88
N ALA A 175 28.63 -14.06 -0.24
CA ALA A 175 29.79 -14.93 -0.26
C ALA A 175 31.02 -14.31 0.45
N LYS A 176 31.18 -12.97 0.43
CA LYS A 176 32.24 -12.27 1.19
C LYS A 176 32.10 -12.47 2.70
N ALA A 177 30.87 -12.64 3.20
CA ALA A 177 30.59 -13.00 4.60
C ALA A 177 30.58 -14.53 4.85
N GLY A 178 30.96 -15.32 3.85
CA GLY A 178 30.87 -16.78 3.83
C GLY A 178 29.43 -17.30 3.84
N LEU A 179 28.45 -16.46 3.50
CA LEU A 179 27.02 -16.80 3.52
C LEU A 179 26.53 -17.14 2.11
N THR A 180 25.49 -17.93 2.06
CA THR A 180 24.74 -18.29 0.86
C THR A 180 23.31 -17.76 0.96
N PRO A 181 22.57 -17.65 -0.16
CA PRO A 181 21.13 -17.36 -0.12
C PRO A 181 20.34 -18.35 0.74
N ASN A 182 20.79 -19.61 0.81
CA ASN A 182 20.15 -20.60 1.64
C ASN A 182 20.34 -20.32 3.14
N ASP A 183 21.51 -19.83 3.56
CA ASP A 183 21.74 -19.43 4.95
C ASP A 183 20.78 -18.31 5.36
N ILE A 184 20.54 -17.34 4.48
CA ILE A 184 19.58 -16.26 4.72
C ILE A 184 18.17 -16.81 4.93
N ARG A 185 17.70 -17.74 4.07
CA ARG A 185 16.37 -18.37 4.23
C ARG A 185 16.28 -19.19 5.51
N GLN A 186 17.28 -20.02 5.78
CA GLN A 186 17.32 -20.87 6.97
C GLN A 186 17.32 -20.05 8.26
N ALA A 187 17.88 -18.82 8.23
CA ALA A 187 17.85 -17.88 9.34
C ALA A 187 16.43 -17.56 9.84
N PHE A 188 15.43 -17.64 8.95
CA PHE A 188 14.02 -17.36 9.23
C PHE A 188 13.13 -18.61 9.31
N SER A 189 13.73 -19.80 9.22
CA SER A 189 13.03 -21.05 9.50
C SER A 189 12.67 -21.16 10.99
N GLN A 190 11.85 -22.14 11.37
CA GLN A 190 11.38 -22.32 12.75
C GLN A 190 12.53 -22.46 13.79
N ASN A 191 13.67 -23.02 13.38
CA ASN A 191 14.88 -23.16 14.21
C ASN A 191 16.05 -22.34 13.64
N GLY A 192 15.73 -21.23 12.98
CA GLY A 192 16.70 -20.44 12.23
C GLY A 192 17.73 -19.71 13.08
N ASN A 193 18.90 -19.48 12.49
CA ASN A 193 20.06 -18.82 13.11
C ASN A 193 20.15 -17.32 12.77
N TYR A 194 19.04 -16.59 12.84
CA TYR A 194 18.95 -15.15 12.53
C TYR A 194 20.08 -14.29 13.12
N GLU A 195 20.39 -14.48 14.41
CA GLU A 195 21.44 -13.72 15.09
C GLU A 195 22.85 -14.05 14.57
N ASP A 196 23.11 -15.30 14.19
CA ASP A 196 24.40 -15.73 13.64
C ASP A 196 24.63 -15.10 12.27
N VAL A 197 23.64 -15.16 11.39
CA VAL A 197 23.68 -14.53 10.07
C VAL A 197 23.93 -13.02 10.20
N THR A 198 23.19 -12.36 11.09
CA THR A 198 23.33 -10.91 11.30
C THR A 198 24.71 -10.55 11.85
N ARG A 199 25.25 -11.34 12.77
CA ARG A 199 26.61 -11.19 13.30
C ARG A 199 27.66 -11.35 12.21
N ARG A 200 27.54 -12.36 11.35
CA ARG A 200 28.50 -12.64 10.27
C ARG A 200 28.50 -11.55 9.19
N LEU A 201 27.33 -11.02 8.83
CA LEU A 201 27.23 -9.85 7.96
C LEU A 201 27.93 -8.64 8.58
N ALA A 202 27.64 -8.34 9.85
CA ALA A 202 28.24 -7.21 10.55
C ALA A 202 29.78 -7.31 10.67
N GLN A 203 30.32 -8.51 10.91
CA GLN A 203 31.77 -8.77 10.93
C GLN A 203 32.46 -8.47 9.61
N ASN A 204 31.72 -8.50 8.50
CA ASN A 204 32.21 -8.21 7.16
C ASN A 204 31.80 -6.81 6.67
N GLY A 205 31.39 -5.93 7.58
CA GLY A 205 30.99 -4.56 7.25
C GLY A 205 29.67 -4.45 6.49
N ASP A 206 28.86 -5.51 6.51
CA ASP A 206 27.57 -5.58 5.83
C ASP A 206 26.41 -5.73 6.81
N TRP A 207 25.18 -5.73 6.30
CA TRP A 207 23.97 -5.90 7.10
C TRP A 207 22.93 -6.69 6.33
N LEU A 208 21.82 -7.02 6.98
CA LEU A 208 20.71 -7.70 6.33
C LEU A 208 19.94 -6.70 5.45
N ARG A 209 20.26 -6.68 4.16
CA ARG A 209 19.71 -5.76 3.16
C ARG A 209 18.36 -6.21 2.65
N LYS A 210 17.58 -5.27 2.09
CA LYS A 210 16.32 -5.62 1.40
C LYS A 210 16.54 -6.63 0.27
N GLU A 211 17.63 -6.48 -0.48
CA GLU A 211 17.95 -7.37 -1.60
C GLU A 211 18.10 -8.82 -1.16
N TYR A 212 18.67 -9.10 0.02
CA TYR A 212 18.84 -10.47 0.53
C TYR A 212 17.52 -11.10 0.95
N LEU A 213 16.64 -10.29 1.53
CA LEU A 213 15.32 -10.73 2.00
C LEU A 213 14.39 -11.01 0.81
N LEU A 214 14.59 -10.31 -0.30
CA LEU A 214 13.80 -10.44 -1.53
C LEU A 214 14.43 -11.38 -2.58
N LEU A 215 15.53 -12.06 -2.25
CA LEU A 215 16.11 -13.09 -3.12
C LEU A 215 15.14 -14.27 -3.27
N PRO A 216 14.69 -14.58 -4.49
CA PRO A 216 13.81 -15.71 -4.72
C PRO A 216 14.57 -17.04 -4.60
N ASP A 217 13.89 -18.07 -4.09
CA ASP A 217 14.30 -19.46 -4.20
C ASP A 217 13.98 -20.05 -5.58
N ASN A 218 14.23 -21.34 -5.79
CA ASN A 218 13.91 -22.00 -7.05
C ASN A 218 12.39 -22.00 -7.35
N SER A 219 11.53 -21.87 -6.35
CA SER A 219 10.08 -21.74 -6.50
C SER A 219 9.63 -20.29 -6.72
N GLY A 220 10.52 -19.31 -6.57
CA GLY A 220 10.18 -17.88 -6.65
C GLY A 220 9.73 -17.29 -5.31
N ASP A 221 9.82 -18.05 -4.23
CA ASP A 221 9.49 -17.60 -2.88
C ASP A 221 10.69 -16.88 -2.22
N THR A 222 10.38 -15.92 -1.36
CA THR A 222 11.38 -15.17 -0.58
C THR A 222 11.41 -15.65 0.88
N VAL A 223 12.23 -15.03 1.73
CA VAL A 223 12.23 -15.37 3.18
C VAL A 223 10.86 -15.21 3.84
N PHE A 224 10.00 -14.35 3.29
CA PHE A 224 8.66 -14.07 3.78
C PHE A 224 7.67 -15.24 3.61
N TYR A 225 8.08 -16.31 2.93
CA TYR A 225 7.38 -17.59 2.98
C TYR A 225 7.34 -18.17 4.42
N HIS A 226 8.39 -17.94 5.21
CA HIS A 226 8.54 -18.49 6.56
C HIS A 226 7.94 -17.58 7.64
N GLN A 227 7.30 -18.17 8.65
CA GLN A 227 6.74 -17.43 9.78
C GLN A 227 7.80 -16.62 10.54
N GLY A 228 9.02 -17.16 10.69
CA GLY A 228 10.09 -16.49 11.41
C GLY A 228 10.51 -15.14 10.80
N ALA A 229 10.29 -14.92 9.49
CA ALA A 229 10.50 -13.61 8.87
C ALA A 229 9.50 -12.56 9.37
N TRP A 230 8.25 -12.95 9.61
CA TRP A 230 7.21 -12.09 10.15
C TRP A 230 7.44 -11.80 11.64
N ASP A 231 7.81 -12.82 12.41
CA ASP A 231 8.13 -12.68 13.83
C ASP A 231 9.31 -11.72 14.07
N ARG A 232 10.23 -11.61 13.09
CA ARG A 232 11.41 -10.73 13.12
C ARG A 232 11.25 -9.45 12.29
N PHE A 233 10.11 -9.24 11.63
CA PHE A 233 9.94 -8.17 10.64
C PHE A 233 10.27 -6.79 11.20
N ASN A 234 9.79 -6.48 12.41
CA ASN A 234 10.03 -5.18 13.04
C ASN A 234 11.51 -4.94 13.36
N ASP A 235 12.25 -5.97 13.79
CA ASP A 235 13.70 -5.85 14.03
C ASP A 235 14.47 -5.67 12.72
N VAL A 236 14.13 -6.47 11.71
CA VAL A 236 14.72 -6.36 10.37
C VAL A 236 14.50 -4.98 9.78
N SER A 237 13.26 -4.49 9.76
CA SER A 237 12.90 -3.16 9.25
C SER A 237 13.62 -2.04 10.00
N LYS A 238 13.71 -2.12 11.33
CA LYS A 238 14.44 -1.14 12.15
C LYS A 238 15.94 -1.13 11.82
N ARG A 239 16.56 -2.31 11.67
CA ARG A 239 17.99 -2.41 11.33
C ARG A 239 18.27 -1.88 9.93
N MET A 240 17.43 -2.18 8.95
CA MET A 240 17.52 -1.61 7.61
C MET A 240 17.41 -0.08 7.64
N GLN A 241 16.41 0.46 8.36
CA GLN A 241 16.19 1.90 8.46
C GLN A 241 17.40 2.62 9.05
N SER A 242 18.07 2.03 10.05
CA SER A 242 19.31 2.56 10.63
C SER A 242 20.49 2.65 9.64
N ARG A 243 20.36 2.00 8.48
CA ARG A 243 21.33 2.01 7.37
C ARG A 243 20.82 2.77 6.14
N GLY A 244 19.68 3.45 6.24
CA GLY A 244 19.07 4.17 5.12
C GLY A 244 18.37 3.26 4.10
N GLU A 245 18.09 2.00 4.45
CA GLU A 245 17.31 1.08 3.63
C GLU A 245 15.90 0.88 4.22
N GLN A 246 14.92 0.66 3.36
CA GLN A 246 13.55 0.34 3.78
C GLN A 246 12.83 -0.40 2.66
N PHE A 247 11.76 -1.13 3.03
CA PHE A 247 10.83 -1.66 2.05
C PHE A 247 10.00 -0.54 1.41
N GLU A 248 9.73 -0.72 0.13
CA GLU A 248 8.90 0.14 -0.71
C GLU A 248 7.62 -0.59 -1.12
N THR A 249 6.60 0.17 -1.54
CA THR A 249 5.34 -0.42 -2.05
C THR A 249 5.62 -1.47 -3.13
N ALA A 250 6.57 -1.18 -4.03
CA ALA A 250 7.01 -2.09 -5.08
C ALA A 250 7.53 -3.42 -4.54
N ASP A 251 8.28 -3.44 -3.43
CA ASP A 251 8.84 -4.65 -2.82
C ASP A 251 7.72 -5.57 -2.32
N PHE A 252 6.63 -5.00 -1.77
CA PHE A 252 5.51 -5.78 -1.24
C PHE A 252 4.65 -6.42 -2.34
N ILE A 253 4.48 -5.73 -3.47
CA ILE A 253 3.64 -6.20 -4.58
C ILE A 253 4.41 -6.96 -5.65
N ARG A 254 5.75 -6.94 -5.60
CA ARG A 254 6.63 -7.64 -6.53
C ARG A 254 6.31 -9.13 -6.56
N GLN A 255 5.86 -9.61 -7.72
CA GLN A 255 5.46 -11.00 -7.94
C GLN A 255 6.47 -11.72 -8.84
N MET A 256 6.90 -12.90 -8.40
CA MET A 256 7.81 -13.80 -9.13
C MET A 256 7.00 -14.94 -9.74
N GLY A 257 6.77 -14.91 -11.06
CA GLY A 257 5.96 -15.94 -11.71
C GLY A 257 4.54 -15.99 -11.17
N TYR A 258 4.13 -17.19 -10.74
CA TYR A 258 2.86 -17.45 -10.08
C TYR A 258 2.92 -17.45 -8.55
N SER A 259 4.12 -17.26 -7.98
CA SER A 259 4.32 -17.29 -6.53
C SER A 259 3.70 -16.07 -5.87
N ALA A 260 3.25 -16.24 -4.63
CA ALA A 260 2.66 -15.16 -3.85
C ALA A 260 3.70 -14.07 -3.57
N ASN A 261 3.34 -12.80 -3.77
CA ASN A 261 4.18 -11.67 -3.37
C ASN A 261 4.22 -11.51 -1.85
N VAL A 262 5.07 -10.61 -1.36
CA VAL A 262 5.26 -10.41 0.09
C VAL A 262 3.98 -9.95 0.78
N LEU A 263 3.15 -9.13 0.12
CA LEU A 263 1.86 -8.69 0.67
C LEU A 263 0.89 -9.88 0.87
N THR A 264 0.78 -10.76 -0.13
CA THR A 264 -0.01 -12.00 -0.03
C THR A 264 0.53 -12.91 1.08
N ARG A 265 1.85 -13.10 1.16
CA ARG A 265 2.48 -13.87 2.24
C ARG A 265 2.20 -13.25 3.61
N GLY A 266 2.19 -11.92 3.70
CA GLY A 266 1.80 -11.19 4.90
C GLY A 266 0.37 -11.48 5.33
N TYR A 267 -0.56 -11.63 4.40
CA TYR A 267 -1.91 -12.08 4.74
C TYR A 267 -1.93 -13.55 5.20
N GLU A 268 -1.36 -14.47 4.42
CA GLU A 268 -1.36 -15.91 4.70
C GLU A 268 -0.70 -16.30 6.03
N ARG A 269 0.30 -15.51 6.45
CA ARG A 269 1.06 -15.69 7.70
C ARG A 269 0.59 -14.78 8.83
N GLY A 270 -0.47 -14.02 8.61
CA GLY A 270 -0.99 -13.06 9.58
C GLY A 270 0.04 -12.03 10.02
N GLY A 271 0.85 -11.53 9.09
CA GLY A 271 1.86 -10.49 9.27
C GLY A 271 1.53 -9.12 8.67
N LEU A 272 0.31 -8.90 8.14
CA LEU A 272 -0.11 -7.59 7.61
C LEU A 272 0.04 -6.45 8.62
N GLN A 273 -0.12 -6.71 9.92
CA GLN A 273 0.15 -5.73 10.99
C GLN A 273 1.60 -5.26 11.08
N HIS A 274 2.54 -6.05 10.60
CA HIS A 274 3.93 -5.65 10.50
C HIS A 274 4.17 -4.80 9.24
N VAL A 275 3.53 -5.14 8.13
CA VAL A 275 3.58 -4.36 6.88
C VAL A 275 3.07 -2.94 7.10
N PHE A 276 1.95 -2.79 7.81
CA PHE A 276 1.32 -1.50 8.09
C PHE A 276 1.72 -0.92 9.45
N ALA A 277 2.85 -1.36 10.03
CA ALA A 277 3.36 -0.80 11.27
C ALA A 277 3.68 0.70 11.07
N PRO A 278 3.19 1.61 11.94
CA PRO A 278 3.29 3.07 11.73
C PRO A 278 4.72 3.57 11.51
N GLN A 279 5.69 2.97 12.20
CA GLN A 279 7.10 3.38 12.17
C GLN A 279 7.72 3.20 10.78
N HIS A 280 7.17 2.30 9.97
CA HIS A 280 7.66 2.02 8.62
C HIS A 280 7.26 3.12 7.61
N TRP A 281 6.21 3.88 7.90
CA TRP A 281 5.55 4.80 6.95
C TRP A 281 5.66 6.27 7.34
N VAL A 282 6.48 6.59 8.35
CA VAL A 282 6.77 7.98 8.73
C VAL A 282 7.33 8.73 7.53
N ASP A 283 6.77 9.92 7.25
CA ASP A 283 7.09 10.76 6.09
C ASP A 283 6.74 10.11 4.71
N ARG A 284 5.97 9.01 4.68
CA ARG A 284 5.60 8.24 3.47
C ARG A 284 4.12 7.80 3.45
N LEU A 285 3.24 8.63 4.01
CA LEU A 285 1.81 8.33 4.14
C LEU A 285 1.10 8.00 2.80
N PRO A 286 1.40 8.67 1.67
CA PRO A 286 0.79 8.32 0.38
C PRO A 286 1.13 6.90 -0.09
N GLU A 287 2.33 6.41 0.21
CA GLU A 287 2.75 5.05 -0.17
C GLU A 287 2.03 3.99 0.69
N MET A 288 1.78 4.31 1.96
CA MET A 288 1.01 3.44 2.87
C MET A 288 -0.43 3.25 2.37
N THR A 289 -1.08 4.32 1.92
CA THR A 289 -2.44 4.26 1.36
C THR A 289 -2.46 3.60 -0.01
N GLU A 290 -1.45 3.84 -0.85
CA GLU A 290 -1.28 3.11 -2.11
C GLU A 290 -1.20 1.60 -1.85
N LEU A 291 -0.35 1.15 -0.93
CA LEU A 291 -0.22 -0.26 -0.61
C LEU A 291 -1.52 -0.85 -0.04
N TRP A 292 -2.22 -0.10 0.83
CA TRP A 292 -3.53 -0.52 1.36
C TRP A 292 -4.60 -0.67 0.28
N SER A 293 -4.52 0.11 -0.80
CA SER A 293 -5.41 -0.03 -1.96
C SER A 293 -5.22 -1.37 -2.69
N ARG A 294 -4.03 -1.98 -2.56
CA ARG A 294 -3.69 -3.29 -3.14
C ARG A 294 -4.11 -4.48 -2.27
N VAL A 295 -4.46 -4.23 -1.00
CA VAL A 295 -4.98 -5.27 -0.09
C VAL A 295 -6.38 -5.68 -0.56
N LEU A 296 -6.57 -6.99 -0.79
CA LEU A 296 -7.85 -7.52 -1.27
C LEU A 296 -8.97 -7.31 -0.25
N PRO A 297 -10.23 -7.08 -0.67
CA PRO A 297 -11.35 -6.83 0.26
C PRO A 297 -11.54 -7.93 1.31
N GLY A 298 -11.37 -9.20 0.94
CA GLY A 298 -11.48 -10.33 1.87
C GLY A 298 -10.35 -10.40 2.91
N TRP A 299 -9.24 -9.70 2.70
CA TRP A 299 -8.14 -9.65 3.68
C TRP A 299 -8.36 -8.58 4.75
N LYS A 300 -9.15 -7.55 4.42
CA LYS A 300 -9.49 -6.41 5.31
C LYS A 300 -10.45 -6.78 6.45
N THR A 301 -10.80 -8.05 6.57
CA THR A 301 -11.59 -8.63 7.65
C THR A 301 -10.79 -9.60 8.52
N GLY A 302 -9.52 -9.85 8.16
CA GLY A 302 -8.62 -10.77 8.86
C GLY A 302 -7.74 -10.07 9.90
N THR A 303 -6.43 -10.32 9.84
CA THR A 303 -5.44 -9.83 10.82
C THR A 303 -5.22 -8.33 10.78
N MET A 304 -5.47 -7.68 9.64
CA MET A 304 -5.47 -6.23 9.49
C MET A 304 -6.85 -5.79 9.03
N THR A 305 -7.68 -5.35 9.97
CA THR A 305 -8.99 -4.78 9.66
C THR A 305 -8.87 -3.35 9.13
N VAL A 306 -9.92 -2.84 8.49
CA VAL A 306 -9.99 -1.43 8.08
C VAL A 306 -9.76 -0.48 9.28
N GLN A 307 -10.36 -0.78 10.43
CA GLN A 307 -10.17 0.01 11.66
C GLN A 307 -8.72 -0.08 12.19
N ALA A 308 -8.09 -1.25 12.10
CA ALA A 308 -6.70 -1.42 12.52
C ALA A 308 -5.73 -0.66 11.59
N PHE A 309 -6.02 -0.64 10.29
CA PHE A 309 -5.27 0.16 9.32
C PHE A 309 -5.40 1.66 9.60
N ASP A 310 -6.62 2.15 9.79
CA ASP A 310 -6.88 3.56 10.13
C ASP A 310 -6.12 4.00 11.38
N LYS A 311 -6.14 3.18 12.42
CA LYS A 311 -5.39 3.45 13.64
C LYS A 311 -3.88 3.54 13.35
N SER A 312 -3.37 2.59 12.57
CA SER A 312 -1.95 2.56 12.21
C SER A 312 -1.56 3.77 11.34
N TYR A 313 -2.43 4.17 10.41
CA TYR A 313 -2.25 5.35 9.58
C TYR A 313 -2.26 6.63 10.42
N ALA A 314 -3.23 6.78 11.32
CA ALA A 314 -3.31 7.95 12.19
C ALA A 314 -2.12 8.05 13.16
N GLU A 315 -1.58 6.92 13.61
CA GLU A 315 -0.31 6.87 14.34
C GLU A 315 0.87 7.31 13.46
N ALA A 316 0.96 6.83 12.21
CA ALA A 316 2.01 7.24 11.27
C ALA A 316 1.91 8.73 10.91
N GLU A 317 0.70 9.24 10.69
CA GLU A 317 0.41 10.66 10.45
C GLU A 317 0.85 11.52 11.64
N SER A 318 0.56 11.06 12.85
CA SER A 318 1.03 11.72 14.08
C SER A 318 2.55 11.68 14.23
N MET A 319 3.23 10.61 13.85
CA MET A 319 4.70 10.54 13.90
C MET A 319 5.34 11.45 12.84
N THR A 320 4.69 11.57 11.68
CA THR A 320 5.13 12.40 10.54
C THR A 320 5.00 13.88 10.86
N TYR A 321 3.82 14.33 11.29
CA TYR A 321 3.56 15.76 11.47
C TYR A 321 3.66 16.23 12.93
N GLY A 322 3.50 15.34 13.92
CA GLY A 322 3.53 15.73 15.33
C GLY A 322 4.87 16.32 15.76
N LYS A 323 5.98 15.89 15.13
CA LYS A 323 7.32 16.46 15.35
C LYS A 323 7.47 17.92 14.89
N LEU A 324 6.55 18.42 14.06
CA LEU A 324 6.54 19.79 13.53
C LEU A 324 5.84 20.77 14.49
N VAL A 325 5.18 20.28 15.54
CA VAL A 325 4.41 21.10 16.46
C VAL A 325 5.04 21.07 17.86
N ASP A 326 5.50 22.22 18.33
CA ASP A 326 5.91 22.39 19.72
C ASP A 326 4.68 22.70 20.59
N TYR A 327 4.07 21.65 21.15
CA TYR A 327 2.90 21.76 22.02
C TYR A 327 3.16 22.53 23.33
N ALA A 328 4.42 22.78 23.71
CA ALA A 328 4.75 23.60 24.87
C ALA A 328 4.96 25.08 24.51
N ARG A 329 5.31 25.39 23.26
CA ARG A 329 5.73 26.76 22.85
C ARG A 329 4.92 27.39 21.71
N PHE A 330 3.78 26.83 21.33
CA PHE A 330 2.93 27.47 20.32
C PHE A 330 2.44 28.88 20.74
N GLU A 331 2.30 29.78 19.75
CA GLU A 331 2.12 31.22 19.95
C GLU A 331 0.64 31.64 20.10
N SER A 332 -0.30 30.85 19.58
CA SER A 332 -1.72 31.19 19.62
C SER A 332 -2.61 29.96 19.40
N LYS A 333 -3.89 30.06 19.79
CA LYS A 333 -4.92 29.06 19.42
C LYS A 333 -4.93 28.77 17.92
N GLN A 334 -4.76 29.80 17.08
CA GLN A 334 -4.78 29.65 15.63
C GLN A 334 -3.63 28.76 15.11
N ALA A 335 -2.50 28.71 15.80
CA ALA A 335 -1.41 27.81 15.45
C ALA A 335 -1.81 26.33 15.52
N LEU A 336 -2.77 25.99 16.39
CA LEU A 336 -3.32 24.64 16.54
C LEU A 336 -4.42 24.30 15.51
N LEU A 337 -4.95 25.32 14.81
CA LEU A 337 -6.05 25.20 13.85
C LEU A 337 -5.59 25.45 12.41
N ARG A 338 -4.31 25.72 12.18
CA ARG A 338 -3.73 25.86 10.85
C ARG A 338 -3.15 24.51 10.42
N PRO A 339 -3.33 24.12 9.15
CA PRO A 339 -2.71 22.91 8.64
C PRO A 339 -1.19 22.94 8.79
N VAL A 340 -0.60 21.83 9.23
CA VAL A 340 0.86 21.64 9.31
C VAL A 340 1.49 21.34 7.96
N ASN A 341 0.70 20.96 6.96
CA ASN A 341 1.07 20.72 5.56
C ASN A 341 0.45 21.75 4.60
N PRO A 342 0.67 23.07 4.79
CA PRO A 342 -0.08 24.11 4.08
C PRO A 342 0.10 24.06 2.55
N ASP A 343 1.31 23.78 2.06
CA ASP A 343 1.60 23.77 0.62
C ASP A 343 0.96 22.54 -0.09
N ALA A 344 1.00 21.37 0.56
CA ALA A 344 0.36 20.17 0.05
C ALA A 344 -1.16 20.29 0.07
N ALA A 345 -1.72 20.91 1.11
CA ALA A 345 -3.14 21.20 1.21
C ALA A 345 -3.62 22.23 0.16
N GLN A 346 -2.84 23.29 -0.09
CA GLN A 346 -3.19 24.31 -1.08
C GLN A 346 -3.12 23.80 -2.52
N SER A 347 -2.15 22.93 -2.81
CA SER A 347 -2.03 22.28 -4.13
C SER A 347 -3.05 21.15 -4.34
N GLY A 348 -3.75 20.71 -3.28
CA GLY A 348 -4.66 19.58 -3.32
C GLY A 348 -3.97 18.22 -3.40
N ALA A 349 -2.63 18.19 -3.21
CA ALA A 349 -1.85 16.96 -3.20
C ALA A 349 -2.15 16.11 -1.96
N GLU A 350 -2.44 16.76 -0.82
CA GLU A 350 -2.82 16.10 0.43
C GLU A 350 -4.00 16.82 1.08
N LYS A 351 -4.73 16.13 1.96
CA LYS A 351 -5.75 16.76 2.81
C LYS A 351 -5.08 17.59 3.93
N PRO A 352 -5.72 18.68 4.38
CA PRO A 352 -5.17 19.51 5.45
C PRO A 352 -5.09 18.75 6.77
N VAL A 353 -3.89 18.67 7.34
CA VAL A 353 -3.63 18.02 8.64
C VAL A 353 -3.57 19.07 9.73
N LEU A 354 -4.52 19.06 10.66
CA LEU A 354 -4.57 20.01 11.77
C LEU A 354 -3.82 19.43 12.98
N PRO A 355 -3.05 20.25 13.74
CA PRO A 355 -2.39 19.81 14.97
C PRO A 355 -3.35 19.14 15.95
N ILE A 356 -4.56 19.69 16.13
CA ILE A 356 -5.60 19.14 17.01
C ILE A 356 -6.16 17.79 16.54
N GLY A 357 -5.93 17.40 15.29
CA GLY A 357 -6.30 16.10 14.75
C GLY A 357 -5.23 15.02 14.97
N LEU A 358 -4.03 15.38 15.42
CA LEU A 358 -2.92 14.43 15.60
C LEU A 358 -2.99 13.74 16.96
N LYS A 359 -2.59 12.46 17.03
CA LYS A 359 -2.44 11.74 18.30
C LYS A 359 -1.50 12.47 19.27
N ALA A 360 -0.39 13.02 18.76
CA ALA A 360 0.60 13.74 19.54
C ALA A 360 0.02 14.97 20.28
N PHE A 361 -1.01 15.62 19.73
CA PHE A 361 -1.71 16.69 20.44
C PHE A 361 -2.46 16.15 21.65
N TRP A 362 -3.18 15.05 21.48
CA TRP A 362 -3.98 14.44 22.54
C TRP A 362 -3.12 13.82 23.64
N ASP A 363 -1.97 13.25 23.27
CA ASP A 363 -0.95 12.80 24.22
C ASP A 363 -0.37 13.97 25.06
N ASN A 364 -0.49 15.21 24.58
CA ASN A 364 0.00 16.44 25.24
C ASN A 364 -1.14 17.39 25.67
N ILE A 365 -2.39 16.91 25.76
CA ILE A 365 -3.56 17.77 25.93
C ILE A 365 -3.49 18.64 27.18
N ASP A 366 -2.97 18.12 28.29
CA ASP A 366 -2.87 18.86 29.55
C ASP A 366 -1.91 20.06 29.43
N THR A 367 -0.75 19.85 28.84
CA THR A 367 0.24 20.90 28.54
C THR A 367 -0.37 21.97 27.63
N VAL A 368 -1.10 21.54 26.59
CA VAL A 368 -1.74 22.47 25.65
C VAL A 368 -2.86 23.27 26.33
N GLN A 369 -3.71 22.61 27.14
CA GLN A 369 -4.78 23.29 27.87
C GLN A 369 -4.24 24.31 28.88
N GLN A 370 -3.16 23.97 29.59
CA GLN A 370 -2.51 24.90 30.51
C GLN A 370 -1.96 26.12 29.74
N LYS A 371 -1.28 25.90 28.61
CA LYS A 371 -0.76 26.99 27.77
C LYS A 371 -1.87 27.88 27.22
N LEU A 372 -2.95 27.29 26.69
CA LEU A 372 -4.12 28.04 26.21
C LEU A 372 -4.73 28.90 27.32
N THR A 373 -4.87 28.34 28.52
CA THR A 373 -5.37 29.07 29.70
C THR A 373 -4.48 30.26 30.05
N ASN A 374 -3.15 30.08 30.03
CA ASN A 374 -2.19 31.16 30.27
C ASN A 374 -2.25 32.28 29.21
N MET A 375 -2.68 31.96 27.99
CA MET A 375 -2.90 32.93 26.92
C MET A 375 -4.30 33.54 26.90
N GLY A 376 -5.17 33.17 27.85
CA GLY A 376 -6.57 33.60 27.86
C GLY A 376 -7.39 33.03 26.69
N ALA A 377 -6.94 31.94 26.07
CA ALA A 377 -7.60 31.26 24.97
C ALA A 377 -8.19 29.91 25.42
N ARG A 378 -9.19 29.41 24.69
CA ARG A 378 -9.76 28.07 24.90
C ARG A 378 -10.19 27.44 23.58
N LEU A 379 -10.10 26.12 23.50
CA LEU A 379 -10.71 25.35 22.42
C LEU A 379 -12.22 25.26 22.62
N SER A 380 -12.96 25.18 21.53
CA SER A 380 -14.42 24.95 21.47
C SER A 380 -14.74 23.66 20.72
N LEU A 381 -15.97 23.16 20.84
CA LEU A 381 -16.45 22.05 20.01
C LEU A 381 -16.46 22.42 18.52
N SER A 382 -16.68 23.69 18.17
CA SER A 382 -16.56 24.14 16.78
C SER A 382 -15.16 23.90 16.20
N ASP A 383 -14.10 24.03 17.02
CA ASP A 383 -12.74 23.71 16.60
C ASP A 383 -12.58 22.20 16.38
N LEU A 384 -13.10 21.40 17.31
CA LEU A 384 -13.00 19.94 17.24
C LEU A 384 -13.84 19.33 16.11
N ARG A 385 -14.88 20.02 15.64
CA ARG A 385 -15.69 19.60 14.48
C ARG A 385 -14.98 19.78 13.13
N GLN A 386 -13.82 20.45 13.10
CA GLN A 386 -13.04 20.55 11.87
C GLN A 386 -12.49 19.18 11.47
N LYS A 387 -12.45 18.93 10.16
CA LYS A 387 -11.86 17.72 9.59
C LYS A 387 -10.34 17.85 9.50
N SER A 388 -9.63 16.75 9.68
CA SER A 388 -8.17 16.71 9.61
C SER A 388 -7.69 15.43 8.93
N GLY A 389 -6.64 15.58 8.12
CA GLY A 389 -5.90 14.47 7.53
C GLY A 389 -6.64 13.71 6.44
N GLU A 390 -5.97 12.68 5.91
CA GLU A 390 -6.46 11.90 4.76
C GLU A 390 -7.70 11.04 5.09
N MET A 391 -7.91 10.75 6.38
CA MET A 391 -9.10 10.05 6.83
C MET A 391 -10.35 10.95 6.82
N GLU A 392 -10.16 12.28 6.75
CA GLU A 392 -11.24 13.28 6.78
C GLU A 392 -12.18 13.19 7.99
N ASP A 393 -11.72 12.54 9.06
CA ASP A 393 -12.40 12.48 10.34
C ASP A 393 -12.38 13.86 11.00
N THR A 394 -13.43 14.16 11.78
CA THR A 394 -13.40 15.34 12.64
C THR A 394 -12.37 15.14 13.74
N CYS A 395 -11.71 16.22 14.19
CA CYS A 395 -10.76 16.14 15.30
C CYS A 395 -11.42 15.59 16.57
N LEU A 396 -12.74 15.76 16.71
CA LEU A 396 -13.59 15.14 17.72
C LEU A 396 -13.59 13.61 17.64
N ILE A 397 -13.89 13.04 16.46
CA ILE A 397 -13.87 11.59 16.23
C ILE A 397 -12.46 11.04 16.48
N THR A 398 -11.44 11.75 16.01
CA THR A 398 -10.04 11.34 16.20
C THR A 398 -9.65 11.30 17.67
N ALA A 399 -10.06 12.30 18.47
CA ALA A 399 -9.86 12.30 19.92
C ALA A 399 -10.46 11.06 20.60
N VAL A 400 -11.68 10.69 20.19
CA VAL A 400 -12.41 9.53 20.70
C VAL A 400 -11.73 8.23 20.29
N LYS A 401 -11.30 8.10 19.02
CA LYS A 401 -10.52 6.94 18.55
C LYS A 401 -9.27 6.71 19.40
N PHE A 402 -8.62 7.79 19.84
CA PHE A 402 -7.45 7.75 20.72
C PHE A 402 -7.78 7.63 22.22
N GLY A 403 -9.05 7.63 22.63
CA GLY A 403 -9.45 7.44 24.03
C GLY A 403 -9.44 8.70 24.88
N HIS A 404 -9.50 9.88 24.27
CA HIS A 404 -9.50 11.17 24.97
C HIS A 404 -10.90 11.79 25.09
N PHE A 405 -11.95 10.97 25.18
CA PHE A 405 -13.32 11.48 25.27
C PHE A 405 -13.56 12.33 26.53
N GLU A 406 -12.98 11.97 27.67
CA GLU A 406 -13.03 12.79 28.89
C GLU A 406 -12.41 14.19 28.67
N ALA A 407 -11.29 14.26 27.95
CA ALA A 407 -10.66 15.54 27.62
C ALA A 407 -11.54 16.41 26.72
N VAL A 408 -12.24 15.79 25.76
CA VAL A 408 -13.25 16.47 24.92
C VAL A 408 -14.39 17.02 25.78
N GLN A 409 -14.91 16.24 26.73
CA GLN A 409 -15.95 16.71 27.67
C GLN A 409 -15.42 17.90 28.50
N GLY A 410 -14.17 17.84 28.95
CA GLY A 410 -13.51 18.93 29.65
C GLY A 410 -13.44 20.22 28.82
N ILE A 411 -13.10 20.10 27.53
CA ILE A 411 -13.08 21.23 26.59
C ILE A 411 -14.49 21.81 26.44
N ALA A 412 -15.51 20.99 26.21
CA ALA A 412 -16.89 21.42 26.06
C ALA A 412 -17.39 22.18 27.30
N ARG A 413 -17.18 21.62 28.51
CA ARG A 413 -17.58 22.24 29.78
C ARG A 413 -16.88 23.58 29.99
N LYS A 414 -15.57 23.66 29.76
CA LYS A 414 -14.79 24.92 29.88
C LYS A 414 -15.21 25.96 28.85
N ALA A 415 -15.71 25.55 27.68
CA ALA A 415 -16.27 26.44 26.67
C ALA A 415 -17.70 26.92 26.98
N GLY A 416 -18.41 26.23 27.89
CA GLY A 416 -19.84 26.43 28.12
C GLY A 416 -20.71 25.78 27.04
N GLU A 417 -20.14 24.83 26.30
CA GLU A 417 -20.78 24.12 25.20
C GLU A 417 -21.18 22.72 25.67
N LYS A 418 -22.14 22.11 24.96
CA LYS A 418 -22.57 20.74 25.23
C LYS A 418 -22.45 19.91 23.96
N ILE A 419 -21.97 18.68 24.10
CA ILE A 419 -21.91 17.71 23.00
C ILE A 419 -23.36 17.34 22.62
N GLY A 420 -23.68 17.48 21.34
CA GLY A 420 -25.01 17.25 20.78
C GLY A 420 -25.23 15.82 20.34
N VAL A 421 -26.50 15.45 20.09
CA VAL A 421 -26.84 14.17 19.45
C VAL A 421 -26.16 14.06 18.09
N ASP A 422 -26.15 15.14 17.31
CA ASP A 422 -25.49 15.17 15.99
C ASP A 422 -23.98 14.90 16.07
N ASP A 423 -23.32 15.33 17.15
CA ASP A 423 -21.90 15.02 17.35
C ASP A 423 -21.70 13.51 17.60
N PHE A 424 -22.52 12.91 18.45
CA PHE A 424 -22.45 11.47 18.73
C PHE A 424 -22.85 10.60 17.52
N LEU A 425 -23.73 11.11 16.67
CA LEU A 425 -24.16 10.43 15.44
C LEU A 425 -23.28 10.78 14.24
N SER A 426 -22.36 11.72 14.37
CA SER A 426 -21.37 12.03 13.34
C SER A 426 -20.53 10.79 13.05
N LYS A 427 -20.27 10.55 11.75
CA LYS A 427 -19.66 9.32 11.27
C LYS A 427 -18.23 9.56 10.81
N ASP A 428 -17.38 8.57 11.06
CA ASP A 428 -16.07 8.46 10.44
C ASP A 428 -16.20 8.06 8.96
N ARG A 429 -15.07 7.98 8.26
CA ARG A 429 -15.00 7.55 6.85
C ARG A 429 -15.63 6.17 6.59
N HIS A 430 -15.69 5.31 7.60
CA HIS A 430 -16.26 3.95 7.49
C HIS A 430 -17.74 3.88 7.86
N GLY A 431 -18.34 5.02 8.19
CA GLY A 431 -19.74 5.10 8.59
C GLY A 431 -19.99 4.75 10.07
N ASN A 432 -18.94 4.56 10.87
CA ASN A 432 -19.07 4.33 12.31
C ASN A 432 -19.34 5.67 12.98
N SER A 433 -20.45 5.75 13.72
CA SER A 433 -20.74 6.94 14.53
C SER A 433 -19.77 7.05 15.71
N MET A 434 -19.53 8.26 16.20
CA MET A 434 -18.79 8.48 17.45
C MET A 434 -19.37 7.65 18.62
N LEU A 435 -20.68 7.50 18.68
CA LEU A 435 -21.36 6.63 19.66
C LEU A 435 -20.93 5.17 19.53
N ASN A 436 -20.83 4.63 18.31
CA ASN A 436 -20.36 3.27 18.08
C ASN A 436 -18.91 3.10 18.51
N ILE A 437 -18.04 4.08 18.22
CA ILE A 437 -16.63 4.03 18.62
C ILE A 437 -16.50 4.02 20.15
N LEU A 438 -17.30 4.82 20.86
CA LEU A 438 -17.34 4.83 22.32
C LEU A 438 -17.89 3.51 22.90
N ALA A 439 -18.90 2.92 22.24
CA ALA A 439 -19.43 1.61 22.60
C ALA A 439 -18.40 0.50 22.46
N ASP A 440 -17.70 0.43 21.33
CA ASP A 440 -16.65 -0.57 21.08
C ASP A 440 -15.49 -0.45 22.09
N ARG A 441 -15.30 0.74 22.69
CA ARG A 441 -14.30 1.02 23.74
C ARG A 441 -14.80 0.79 25.18
N GLY A 442 -16.09 0.50 25.39
CA GLY A 442 -16.67 0.36 26.73
C GLY A 442 -16.92 1.70 27.45
N GLU A 443 -16.94 2.81 26.72
CA GLU A 443 -16.96 4.18 27.26
C GLU A 443 -18.38 4.81 27.24
N LEU A 444 -19.45 4.05 26.95
CA LEU A 444 -20.82 4.59 26.95
C LEU A 444 -21.24 5.19 28.31
N HIS A 445 -20.73 4.65 29.41
CA HIS A 445 -20.97 5.21 30.75
C HIS A 445 -20.50 6.66 30.88
N GLN A 446 -19.49 7.08 30.12
CA GLN A 446 -19.03 8.48 30.09
C GLN A 446 -19.97 9.37 29.27
N VAL A 447 -20.55 8.83 28.20
CA VAL A 447 -21.55 9.54 27.36
C VAL A 447 -22.78 9.86 28.19
N PHE A 448 -23.27 8.87 28.93
CA PHE A 448 -24.50 8.91 29.71
C PHE A 448 -24.28 9.37 31.17
N GLN A 449 -23.27 10.21 31.44
CA GLN A 449 -23.16 10.88 32.73
C GLN A 449 -24.32 11.88 32.93
N PRO A 450 -25.05 11.83 34.07
CA PRO A 450 -26.21 12.69 34.33
C PRO A 450 -25.97 14.18 34.11
N GLU A 451 -24.78 14.67 34.46
CA GLU A 451 -24.39 16.08 34.40
C GLU A 451 -24.33 16.61 32.95
N ASN A 452 -24.03 15.74 31.97
CA ASN A 452 -23.96 16.12 30.56
C ASN A 452 -25.35 16.38 29.95
N TRP A 453 -26.39 15.82 30.58
CA TRP A 453 -27.78 15.81 30.07
C TRP A 453 -28.76 16.63 30.91
N ALA A 454 -28.29 17.34 31.93
CA ALA A 454 -29.11 18.25 32.71
C ALA A 454 -29.80 19.29 31.80
N GLY A 455 -31.13 19.36 31.88
CA GLY A 455 -32.01 20.18 31.04
C GLY A 455 -32.23 19.65 29.62
N ARG A 456 -31.70 18.48 29.26
CA ARG A 456 -31.70 17.91 27.88
C ARG A 456 -32.08 16.42 27.85
N LEU A 457 -32.99 16.01 28.72
CA LEU A 457 -33.40 14.61 28.85
C LEU A 457 -34.01 14.01 27.57
N SER A 458 -34.75 14.81 26.80
CA SER A 458 -35.32 14.37 25.52
C SER A 458 -34.23 13.97 24.52
N GLU A 459 -33.15 14.75 24.44
CA GLU A 459 -31.99 14.46 23.60
C GLU A 459 -31.25 13.20 24.07
N MET A 460 -31.09 13.02 25.39
CA MET A 460 -30.48 11.81 25.96
C MET A 460 -31.26 10.55 25.58
N LYS A 461 -32.59 10.59 25.68
CA LYS A 461 -33.48 9.48 25.26
C LYS A 461 -33.39 9.21 23.76
N ALA A 462 -33.33 10.27 22.95
CA ALA A 462 -33.16 10.15 21.51
C ALA A 462 -31.78 9.54 21.15
N LEU A 463 -30.73 9.86 21.90
CA LEU A 463 -29.42 9.24 21.69
C LEU A 463 -29.44 7.76 22.11
N TRP A 464 -30.09 7.42 23.22
CA TRP A 464 -30.19 6.04 23.71
C TRP A 464 -30.83 5.08 22.71
N THR A 465 -31.80 5.55 21.90
CA THR A 465 -32.43 4.71 20.86
C THR A 465 -31.44 4.30 19.77
N ASN A 466 -30.32 5.02 19.62
CA ASN A 466 -29.25 4.73 18.67
C ASN A 466 -28.14 3.82 19.27
N VAL A 467 -28.19 3.51 20.57
CA VAL A 467 -27.26 2.55 21.19
C VAL A 467 -27.66 1.13 20.79
N ARG A 468 -26.69 0.38 20.23
CA ARG A 468 -26.88 -1.01 19.82
C ARG A 468 -27.28 -1.85 21.02
N VAL A 469 -28.21 -2.79 20.82
CA VAL A 469 -28.74 -3.64 21.91
C VAL A 469 -27.63 -4.39 22.64
N THR A 470 -26.60 -4.83 21.93
CA THR A 470 -25.44 -5.55 22.49
C THR A 470 -24.62 -4.73 23.47
N ASP A 471 -24.65 -3.40 23.37
CA ASP A 471 -23.76 -2.50 24.09
C ASP A 471 -24.50 -1.77 25.24
N ARG A 472 -25.83 -1.95 25.34
CA ARG A 472 -26.66 -1.30 26.37
C ARG A 472 -26.31 -1.73 27.78
N ASN A 473 -25.74 -2.92 27.96
CA ASN A 473 -25.29 -3.40 29.26
C ASN A 473 -24.17 -2.55 29.88
N GLN A 474 -23.53 -1.67 29.11
CA GLN A 474 -22.52 -0.73 29.62
C GLN A 474 -23.12 0.39 30.48
N VAL A 475 -24.44 0.62 30.40
CA VAL A 475 -25.11 1.73 31.07
C VAL A 475 -26.44 1.26 31.68
N ASP A 476 -26.60 1.46 32.98
CA ASP A 476 -27.93 1.39 33.61
C ASP A 476 -28.72 2.66 33.26
N PHE A 477 -29.45 2.59 32.14
CA PHE A 477 -30.14 3.77 31.60
C PHE A 477 -31.26 4.28 32.51
N GLU A 478 -31.94 3.39 33.24
CA GLU A 478 -33.00 3.78 34.17
C GLU A 478 -32.41 4.59 35.33
N GLN A 479 -31.28 4.15 35.89
CA GLN A 479 -30.58 4.88 36.93
C GLN A 479 -30.05 6.23 36.44
N VAL A 480 -29.46 6.26 35.24
CA VAL A 480 -28.97 7.51 34.61
C VAL A 480 -30.11 8.49 34.38
N GLU A 481 -31.27 8.01 33.91
CA GLU A 481 -32.42 8.88 33.63
C GLU A 481 -32.91 9.59 34.90
N VAL A 482 -33.08 8.83 35.99
CA VAL A 482 -33.48 9.39 37.28
C VAL A 482 -32.44 10.40 37.79
N ALA A 483 -31.15 10.07 37.69
CA ALA A 483 -30.08 10.97 38.11
C ALA A 483 -30.02 12.26 37.27
N ALA A 484 -30.24 12.17 35.96
CA ALA A 484 -30.27 13.33 35.07
C ALA A 484 -31.50 14.23 35.31
N GLN A 485 -32.65 13.65 35.67
CA GLN A 485 -33.81 14.40 36.15
C GLN A 485 -33.49 15.17 37.43
N GLN A 486 -32.85 14.53 38.40
CA GLN A 486 -32.43 15.21 39.64
C GLN A 486 -31.41 16.32 39.38
N ALA A 487 -30.44 16.10 38.48
CA ALA A 487 -29.48 17.11 38.09
C ALA A 487 -30.16 18.33 37.42
N THR A 488 -31.17 18.08 36.58
CA THR A 488 -31.98 19.14 35.95
C THR A 488 -32.73 19.98 36.98
N LEU A 489 -33.37 19.33 37.96
CA LEU A 489 -34.07 20.03 39.04
C LEU A 489 -33.11 20.88 39.88
N ARG A 490 -31.92 20.37 40.20
CA ARG A 490 -30.89 21.13 40.93
C ARG A 490 -30.45 22.38 40.16
N GLN A 491 -30.30 22.25 38.84
CA GLN A 491 -29.95 23.38 37.98
C GLN A 491 -31.05 24.45 37.98
N GLN A 492 -32.31 24.05 37.81
CA GLN A 492 -33.46 24.98 37.84
C GLN A 492 -33.57 25.69 39.19
N VAL A 493 -33.40 24.98 40.31
CA VAL A 493 -33.43 25.59 41.65
C VAL A 493 -32.26 26.56 41.85
N SER A 494 -31.08 26.27 41.32
CA SER A 494 -29.92 27.18 41.38
C SER A 494 -30.12 28.46 40.56
N ASP A 495 -30.78 28.35 39.39
CA ASP A 495 -30.97 29.46 38.45
C ASP A 495 -32.16 30.36 38.86
N ASP A 496 -33.27 29.77 39.35
CA ASP A 496 -34.48 30.50 39.75
C ASP A 496 -34.40 31.06 41.19
N PHE A 497 -33.57 30.47 42.06
CA PHE A 497 -33.42 30.91 43.45
C PHE A 497 -31.96 31.27 43.75
N GLY A 498 -31.58 32.51 43.44
CA GLY A 498 -30.37 33.17 43.97
C GLY A 498 -30.43 33.36 45.50
N PHE A 499 -30.51 32.27 46.27
CA PHE A 499 -30.55 32.27 47.72
C PHE A 499 -29.15 32.61 48.28
N LYS A 500 -28.80 33.90 48.27
CA LYS A 500 -27.81 34.43 49.22
C LYS A 500 -28.45 34.36 50.60
N LEU A 501 -28.11 33.34 51.39
CA LEU A 501 -28.39 33.33 52.82
C LEU A 501 -27.86 34.63 53.42
N LYS A 502 -28.76 35.55 53.82
CA LYS A 502 -28.37 36.76 54.54
C LYS A 502 -27.66 36.33 55.83
N PRO A 503 -26.48 36.92 56.16
CA PRO A 503 -25.84 36.62 57.43
C PRO A 503 -26.79 36.99 58.57
N ARG A 504 -27.01 36.03 59.46
CA ARG A 504 -27.84 36.19 60.65
C ARG A 504 -27.20 37.29 61.50
N LYS A 505 -27.88 38.44 61.67
CA LYS A 505 -27.43 39.48 62.60
C LYS A 505 -27.29 38.85 63.99
N PRO A 506 -26.14 39.05 64.69
CA PRO A 506 -26.03 38.61 66.07
C PRO A 506 -27.05 39.38 66.90
N GLY A 507 -27.91 38.64 67.61
CA GLY A 507 -28.85 39.19 68.58
C GLY A 507 -28.11 39.80 69.75
N LYS A 508 -28.69 40.89 70.28
CA LYS A 508 -28.23 41.70 71.42
C LYS A 508 -27.90 40.88 72.66
#